data_AF-A0AAW0ZXV8-F1
#
_entry.id   AF-A0AAW0ZXV8-F1
#
_cell.length_a   1.000
_cell.length_b   1.000
_cell.length_c   1.000
_cell.angle_alpha   90.00
_cell.angle_beta   90.00
_cell.angle_gamma   90.00
#
_symmetry.space_group_name_H-M   'P 1'
#
loop_
_entity.id
_entity.type
_entity.pdbx_description
1 polymer ?
#
loop_
_entity_poly.entity_id
_entity_poly.type
_entity_poly.pdbx_seq_one_letter_code
_entity_poly.pdbx_strand_id
1 'polypeptide(L)'
;MFNRKNLEIFIEFMLTDYWRIIEDNVFEYLKEYAIYAKTITKGYFISMCNALLFFFSLPIIEILIIKHEDSDNLTIKNFPFVALYPIAFYKFPFYQIVYVSQILATSICCLVILATDGLIATALLHTCGHFAVLRRNLKQLDSYIDRVINLKPNSKHISANLYEIKSQMIHVIKHHQVVLWFCDNMEKNFHLMLFLQAMTSSLLICFVGFQVSATLMEQSKMIKFASHLIVALFQLLLFCFPGDMLMQQSLSISTAAYAIQWFQLPSFVKDEICMIILRSQRPSYITAGKLYIMHLENFTTILSTAFSYFMMLQSFNSES
;
A
#
# COMPACT_ATOMS: atom_id res chain seq x y z
N MET A 1 17.86 -13.43 -1.41
CA MET A 1 18.82 -12.98 -0.37
C MET A 1 19.09 -11.46 -0.50
N PHE A 2 18.07 -10.67 -0.83
CA PHE A 2 18.18 -9.22 -0.96
C PHE A 2 17.60 -8.59 0.32
N ASN A 3 18.36 -7.74 1.01
CA ASN A 3 17.93 -6.86 2.10
C ASN A 3 17.32 -7.41 3.42
N ARG A 4 17.41 -8.70 3.73
CA ARG A 4 16.84 -9.27 4.99
C ARG A 4 17.21 -8.49 6.26
N LYS A 5 18.49 -8.17 6.47
CA LYS A 5 18.94 -7.40 7.66
C LYS A 5 18.33 -6.00 7.73
N ASN A 6 18.23 -5.32 6.59
CA ASN A 6 17.64 -3.98 6.51
C ASN A 6 16.14 -4.02 6.77
N LEU A 7 15.46 -5.07 6.31
CA LEU A 7 14.04 -5.29 6.58
C LEU A 7 13.79 -5.62 8.06
N GLU A 8 14.62 -6.47 8.69
CA GLU A 8 14.52 -6.79 10.11
C GLU A 8 14.66 -5.53 10.98
N ILE A 9 15.68 -4.70 10.72
CA ILE A 9 15.88 -3.42 11.42
C ILE A 9 14.70 -2.48 11.19
N PHE A 10 14.18 -2.42 9.96
CA PHE A 10 13.02 -1.59 9.64
C PHE A 10 11.77 -2.01 10.40
N ILE A 11 11.50 -3.32 10.48
CA ILE A 11 10.34 -3.86 11.20
C ILE A 11 10.50 -3.65 12.71
N GLU A 12 11.68 -3.93 13.26
CA GLU A 12 11.96 -3.72 14.68
C GLU A 12 11.75 -2.25 15.06
N PHE A 13 12.30 -1.32 14.27
CA PHE A 13 12.11 0.10 14.47
C PHE A 13 10.63 0.50 14.40
N MET A 14 9.89 0.02 13.39
CA MET A 14 8.46 0.27 13.23
C MET A 14 7.64 -0.18 14.44
N LEU A 15 8.00 -1.31 15.06
CA LEU A 15 7.25 -1.88 16.18
C LEU A 15 7.61 -1.28 17.54
N THR A 16 8.83 -0.76 17.70
CA THR A 16 9.35 -0.33 19.00
C THR A 16 9.58 1.19 19.06
N ASP A 17 10.66 1.65 18.44
CA ASP A 17 11.15 3.03 18.58
C ASP A 17 10.28 4.06 17.86
N TYR A 18 9.59 3.65 16.80
CA TYR A 18 8.78 4.58 16.01
C TYR A 18 7.70 5.25 16.87
N TRP A 19 7.10 4.51 17.80
CA TRP A 19 6.02 4.99 18.67
C TRP A 19 6.51 5.82 19.86
N ARG A 20 7.79 5.70 20.25
CA ARG A 20 8.34 6.40 21.42
C ARG A 20 8.40 7.91 21.26
N ILE A 21 8.34 8.40 20.02
CA ILE A 21 8.38 9.83 19.73
C ILE A 21 7.02 10.53 19.88
N ILE A 22 5.94 9.75 20.06
CA ILE A 22 4.57 10.26 20.16
C ILE A 22 4.14 10.32 21.63
N GLU A 23 3.49 11.42 22.01
CA GLU A 23 2.88 11.58 23.33
C GLU A 23 1.55 10.81 23.48
N ASP A 24 1.27 10.28 24.67
CA ASP A 24 0.10 9.43 24.95
C ASP A 24 -1.26 10.08 24.61
N ASN A 25 -1.35 11.41 24.67
CA ASN A 25 -2.58 12.14 24.40
C ASN A 25 -2.95 12.22 22.90
N VAL A 26 -2.14 11.64 22.01
CA VAL A 26 -2.30 11.75 20.54
C VAL A 26 -2.67 10.42 19.88
N PHE A 27 -2.79 9.33 20.66
CA PHE A 27 -3.17 8.00 20.15
C PHE A 27 -4.50 7.95 19.38
N GLU A 28 -5.43 8.89 19.62
CA GLU A 28 -6.72 8.95 18.93
C GLU A 28 -6.57 9.14 17.41
N TYR A 29 -5.64 9.98 16.96
CA TYR A 29 -5.41 10.18 15.52
C TYR A 29 -4.77 8.95 14.87
N LEU A 30 -3.84 8.30 15.56
CA LEU A 30 -3.20 7.08 15.06
C LEU A 30 -4.20 5.92 14.98
N LYS A 31 -5.19 5.90 15.87
CA LYS A 31 -6.27 4.92 15.86
C LYS A 31 -7.08 4.98 14.57
N GLU A 32 -7.33 6.17 14.03
CA GLU A 32 -8.05 6.34 12.76
C GLU A 32 -7.28 5.68 11.60
N TYR A 33 -5.98 5.96 11.48
CA TYR A 33 -5.12 5.33 10.47
C TYR A 33 -4.97 3.82 10.68
N ALA A 34 -4.94 3.34 11.92
CA ALA A 34 -4.93 1.92 12.22
C ALA A 34 -6.26 1.23 11.82
N ILE A 35 -7.40 1.90 11.99
CA ILE A 35 -8.71 1.42 11.52
C ILE A 35 -8.74 1.36 9.99
N TYR A 36 -8.23 2.38 9.30
CA TYR A 36 -8.09 2.35 7.84
C TYR A 36 -7.22 1.18 7.39
N ALA A 37 -6.04 1.00 8.00
CA ALA A 37 -5.14 -0.11 7.68
C ALA A 37 -5.82 -1.47 7.87
N LYS A 38 -6.49 -1.67 9.00
CA LYS A 38 -7.23 -2.91 9.30
C LYS A 38 -8.39 -3.15 8.32
N THR A 39 -9.11 -2.10 7.95
CA THR A 39 -10.27 -2.21 7.05
C THR A 39 -9.83 -2.58 5.63
N ILE A 40 -8.81 -1.89 5.10
CA ILE A 40 -8.28 -2.14 3.76
C ILE A 40 -7.64 -3.54 3.69
N THR A 41 -6.80 -3.91 4.67
CA THR A 41 -6.16 -5.24 4.70
C THR A 41 -7.18 -6.37 4.85
N LYS A 42 -8.25 -6.18 5.64
CA LYS A 42 -9.37 -7.14 5.72
C LYS A 42 -10.10 -7.25 4.37
N GLY A 43 -10.34 -6.13 3.68
CA GLY A 43 -10.91 -6.14 2.33
C GLY A 43 -10.05 -6.92 1.33
N TYR A 44 -8.73 -6.68 1.36
CA TYR A 44 -7.77 -7.39 0.53
C TYR A 44 -7.77 -8.91 0.81
N PHE A 45 -7.77 -9.29 2.08
CA PHE A 45 -7.86 -10.70 2.49
C PHE A 45 -9.13 -11.38 1.97
N ILE A 46 -10.28 -10.71 2.07
CA ILE A 46 -11.55 -11.25 1.55
C ILE A 46 -11.48 -11.41 0.03
N SER A 47 -10.93 -10.42 -0.69
CA SER A 47 -10.76 -10.48 -2.14
C SER A 47 -9.84 -11.63 -2.58
N MET A 48 -8.71 -11.81 -1.90
CA MET A 48 -7.79 -12.94 -2.11
C MET A 48 -8.46 -14.30 -1.86
N CYS A 49 -9.15 -14.45 -0.72
CA CYS A 49 -9.88 -15.69 -0.41
C CYS A 49 -10.93 -16.02 -1.48
N ASN A 50 -11.66 -15.01 -1.95
CA ASN A 50 -12.64 -15.18 -3.02
C ASN A 50 -12.01 -15.64 -4.34
N ALA A 51 -10.89 -15.04 -4.76
CA ALA A 51 -10.18 -15.47 -5.97
C ALA A 51 -9.63 -16.89 -5.86
N LEU A 52 -9.11 -17.30 -4.69
CA LEU A 52 -8.67 -18.67 -4.45
C LEU A 52 -9.83 -19.67 -4.54
N LEU A 53 -10.99 -19.32 -3.98
CA LEU A 53 -12.19 -20.15 -4.08
C LEU A 53 -12.62 -20.35 -5.53
N PHE A 54 -12.60 -19.30 -6.36
CA PHE A 54 -12.89 -19.43 -7.80
C PHE A 54 -11.81 -20.25 -8.52
N PHE A 55 -10.53 -20.04 -8.20
CA PHE A 55 -9.42 -20.75 -8.84
C PHE A 55 -9.50 -22.28 -8.62
N PHE A 56 -9.80 -22.70 -7.38
CA PHE A 56 -9.85 -24.12 -7.01
C PHE A 56 -11.22 -24.78 -7.21
N SER A 57 -12.30 -24.03 -7.36
CA SER A 57 -13.63 -24.63 -7.62
C SER A 57 -13.82 -25.03 -9.08
N LEU A 58 -13.25 -24.28 -10.03
CA LEU A 58 -13.46 -24.50 -11.47
C LEU A 58 -13.07 -25.90 -11.98
N PRO A 59 -11.87 -26.46 -11.68
CA PRO A 59 -11.53 -27.81 -12.14
C PRO A 59 -12.45 -28.89 -11.56
N ILE A 60 -12.96 -28.69 -10.34
CA ILE A 60 -13.91 -29.61 -9.72
C ILE A 60 -15.25 -29.53 -10.43
N ILE A 61 -15.73 -28.33 -10.75
CA ILE A 61 -16.97 -28.12 -11.50
C ILE A 61 -16.86 -28.74 -12.89
N GLU A 62 -15.76 -28.53 -13.62
CA GLU A 62 -15.52 -29.14 -14.93
C GLU A 62 -15.58 -30.67 -14.86
N ILE A 63 -14.95 -31.29 -13.85
CA ILE A 63 -15.02 -32.74 -13.64
C ILE A 63 -16.45 -33.22 -13.35
N LEU A 64 -17.21 -32.46 -12.56
CA LEU A 64 -18.60 -32.82 -12.23
C LEU A 64 -19.52 -32.73 -13.45
N ILE A 65 -19.35 -31.71 -14.31
CA ILE A 65 -20.10 -31.55 -15.55
C ILE A 65 -19.79 -32.70 -16.51
N ILE A 66 -18.50 -33.00 -16.76
CA ILE A 66 -18.08 -34.07 -17.67
C ILE A 66 -18.59 -35.44 -17.18
N LYS A 67 -18.54 -35.70 -15.88
CA LYS A 67 -19.06 -36.95 -15.29
C LYS A 67 -20.58 -37.10 -15.44
N HIS A 68 -21.32 -36.00 -15.60
CA HIS A 68 -22.76 -36.01 -15.83
C HIS A 68 -23.11 -36.30 -17.30
N GLU A 69 -22.27 -35.85 -18.24
CA GLU A 69 -22.52 -35.97 -19.68
C GLU A 69 -22.00 -37.28 -20.32
N ASP A 70 -20.90 -37.87 -19.81
CA ASP A 70 -20.31 -39.10 -20.38
C ASP A 70 -19.90 -40.09 -19.27
N SER A 71 -20.45 -41.32 -19.29
CA SER A 71 -20.08 -42.36 -18.31
C SER A 71 -18.77 -43.11 -18.63
N ASP A 72 -18.28 -43.03 -19.87
CA ASP A 72 -17.17 -43.89 -20.35
C ASP A 72 -15.88 -43.16 -20.78
N ASN A 73 -15.84 -41.82 -20.82
CA ASN A 73 -14.63 -41.08 -21.19
C ASN A 73 -13.80 -40.65 -19.97
N LEU A 74 -12.85 -41.50 -19.57
CA LEU A 74 -11.97 -41.36 -18.40
C LEU A 74 -10.81 -40.34 -18.57
N THR A 75 -10.94 -39.34 -19.43
CA THR A 75 -9.84 -38.47 -19.87
C THR A 75 -10.38 -37.04 -20.02
N ILE A 76 -10.07 -36.04 -19.20
CA ILE A 76 -8.79 -35.62 -18.62
C ILE A 76 -9.10 -34.90 -17.30
N LYS A 77 -8.59 -35.36 -16.16
CA LYS A 77 -8.69 -34.59 -14.92
C LYS A 77 -7.70 -33.44 -14.95
N ASN A 78 -8.19 -32.20 -14.99
CA ASN A 78 -7.33 -31.02 -14.97
C ASN A 78 -6.94 -30.66 -13.53
N PHE A 79 -5.64 -30.44 -13.31
CA PHE A 79 -5.17 -29.83 -12.07
C PHE A 79 -5.37 -28.30 -12.12
N PRO A 80 -5.61 -27.63 -10.97
CA PRO A 80 -5.73 -26.17 -10.88
C PRO A 80 -4.55 -25.42 -11.50
N PHE A 81 -3.34 -25.92 -11.23
CA PHE A 81 -2.14 -25.54 -11.94
C PHE A 81 -1.81 -26.62 -12.98
N VAL A 82 -1.77 -26.20 -14.25
CA VAL A 82 -1.38 -27.07 -15.35
C VAL A 82 0.10 -27.39 -15.19
N ALA A 83 0.40 -28.67 -14.94
CA ALA A 83 1.75 -29.18 -14.84
C ALA A 83 1.81 -30.59 -15.44
N LEU A 84 2.98 -30.96 -15.96
CA LEU A 84 3.23 -32.28 -16.52
C LEU A 84 3.47 -33.26 -15.37
N TYR A 85 2.45 -34.04 -15.03
CA TYR A 85 2.57 -35.14 -14.08
C TYR A 85 2.62 -36.49 -14.81
N PRO A 86 3.36 -37.48 -14.28
CA PRO A 86 3.24 -38.86 -14.75
C PRO A 86 1.79 -39.37 -14.66
N ILE A 87 1.39 -40.23 -15.60
CA ILE A 87 0.01 -40.75 -15.72
C ILE A 87 -0.52 -41.36 -14.40
N ALA A 88 0.37 -41.92 -13.57
CA ALA A 88 0.02 -42.47 -12.26
C ALA A 88 -0.64 -41.44 -11.32
N PHE A 89 -0.30 -40.16 -11.42
CA PHE A 89 -0.83 -39.09 -10.56
C PHE A 89 -2.25 -38.65 -10.93
N TYR A 90 -2.76 -39.03 -12.09
CA TYR A 90 -4.17 -38.77 -12.48
C TYR A 90 -5.14 -39.83 -11.92
N LYS A 91 -4.61 -40.92 -11.36
CA LYS A 91 -5.39 -42.02 -10.76
C LYS A 91 -5.60 -41.80 -9.26
N PHE A 92 -6.66 -42.41 -8.74
CA PHE A 92 -6.91 -42.46 -7.29
C PHE A 92 -5.84 -43.34 -6.62
N PRO A 93 -5.27 -42.95 -5.46
CA PRO A 93 -5.53 -41.75 -4.64
C PRO A 93 -4.58 -40.56 -4.90
N PHE A 94 -3.61 -40.71 -5.80
CA PHE A 94 -2.55 -39.71 -6.01
C PHE A 94 -3.08 -38.37 -6.52
N TYR A 95 -4.15 -38.37 -7.31
CA TYR A 95 -4.79 -37.14 -7.78
C TYR A 95 -5.22 -36.24 -6.61
N GLN A 96 -5.88 -36.80 -5.60
CA GLN A 96 -6.32 -36.07 -4.41
C GLN A 96 -5.14 -35.51 -3.63
N ILE A 97 -4.07 -36.29 -3.49
CA ILE A 97 -2.86 -35.87 -2.77
C ILE A 97 -2.22 -34.67 -3.47
N VAL A 98 -2.04 -34.74 -4.80
CA VAL A 98 -1.48 -33.64 -5.58
C VAL A 98 -2.39 -32.41 -5.51
N TYR A 99 -3.71 -32.59 -5.63
CA TYR A 99 -4.68 -31.49 -5.55
C TYR A 99 -4.60 -30.74 -4.21
N VAL A 100 -4.61 -31.49 -3.09
CA VAL A 100 -4.48 -30.92 -1.74
C VAL A 100 -3.12 -30.25 -1.57
N SER A 101 -2.04 -30.83 -2.11
CA SER A 101 -0.71 -30.22 -2.04
C SER A 101 -0.65 -28.88 -2.79
N GLN A 102 -1.32 -28.75 -3.94
CA GLN A 102 -1.39 -27.50 -4.68
C GLN A 102 -2.19 -26.43 -3.93
N ILE A 103 -3.30 -26.80 -3.28
CA ILE A 103 -4.06 -25.88 -2.42
C ILE A 103 -3.19 -25.37 -1.28
N LEU A 104 -2.51 -26.27 -0.57
CA LEU A 104 -1.66 -25.90 0.57
C LEU A 104 -0.50 -25.00 0.14
N ALA A 105 0.22 -25.35 -0.92
CA ALA A 105 1.34 -24.57 -1.44
C ALA A 105 0.89 -23.14 -1.84
N THR A 106 -0.23 -23.04 -2.55
CA THR A 106 -0.78 -21.75 -2.99
C THR A 106 -1.25 -20.92 -1.80
N SER A 107 -1.90 -21.55 -0.82
CA SER A 107 -2.39 -20.87 0.38
C SER A 107 -1.22 -20.28 1.18
N ILE A 108 -0.12 -21.04 1.34
CA ILE A 108 1.09 -20.55 2.00
C ILE A 108 1.68 -19.36 1.23
N CYS A 109 1.78 -19.46 -0.11
CA CYS A 109 2.26 -18.35 -0.95
C CYS A 109 1.40 -17.09 -0.80
N CYS A 110 0.08 -17.22 -0.87
CA CYS A 110 -0.86 -16.11 -0.68
C CYS A 110 -0.77 -15.49 0.72
N LEU A 111 -0.57 -16.30 1.77
CA LEU A 111 -0.37 -15.77 3.12
C LEU A 111 0.90 -14.93 3.23
N VAL A 112 1.99 -15.34 2.58
CA VAL A 112 3.24 -14.57 2.54
C VAL A 112 3.01 -13.23 1.82
N ILE A 113 2.36 -13.25 0.65
CA ILE A 113 2.03 -12.02 -0.12
C ILE A 113 1.15 -11.10 0.71
N LEU A 114 0.10 -11.63 1.32
CA LEU A 114 -0.82 -10.88 2.17
C LEU A 114 -0.08 -10.23 3.35
N ALA A 115 0.83 -10.97 3.99
CA ALA A 115 1.60 -10.46 5.11
C ALA A 115 2.56 -9.34 4.66
N THR A 116 3.23 -9.49 3.53
CA THR A 116 4.16 -8.46 3.02
C THR A 116 3.42 -7.20 2.58
N ASP A 117 2.32 -7.35 1.85
CA ASP A 117 1.53 -6.24 1.35
C ASP A 117 0.82 -5.51 2.49
N GLY A 118 0.28 -6.28 3.45
CA GLY A 118 -0.31 -5.75 4.67
C GLY A 118 0.69 -4.96 5.49
N LEU A 119 1.94 -5.44 5.59
CA LEU A 119 3.02 -4.73 6.28
C LEU A 119 3.34 -3.38 5.60
N ILE A 120 3.47 -3.36 4.27
CA ILE A 120 3.75 -2.14 3.51
C ILE A 120 2.60 -1.13 3.65
N ALA A 121 1.36 -1.57 3.45
CA ALA A 121 0.18 -0.71 3.56
C ALA A 121 0.02 -0.13 4.98
N THR A 122 0.29 -0.95 5.99
CA THR A 122 0.24 -0.53 7.40
C THR A 122 1.36 0.47 7.73
N ALA A 123 2.58 0.24 7.24
CA ALA A 123 3.70 1.17 7.40
C ALA A 123 3.41 2.54 6.76
N LEU A 124 2.85 2.54 5.54
CA LEU A 124 2.39 3.74 4.84
C LEU A 124 1.36 4.52 5.67
N LEU A 125 0.27 3.85 6.09
CA LEU A 125 -0.81 4.50 6.84
C LEU A 125 -0.38 4.98 8.22
N HIS A 126 0.47 4.23 8.93
CA HIS A 126 1.04 4.71 10.18
C HIS A 126 1.90 5.95 9.96
N THR A 127 2.69 6.00 8.90
CA THR A 127 3.48 7.18 8.55
C THR A 127 2.60 8.39 8.23
N CYS A 128 1.46 8.20 7.56
CA CYS A 128 0.45 9.24 7.41
C CYS A 128 -0.06 9.74 8.77
N GLY A 129 -0.30 8.82 9.72
CA GLY A 129 -0.62 9.15 11.11
C GLY A 129 0.45 10.00 11.80
N HIS A 130 1.72 9.65 11.63
CA HIS A 130 2.83 10.45 12.17
C HIS A 130 2.87 11.88 11.60
N PHE A 131 2.66 12.05 10.30
CA PHE A 131 2.54 13.38 9.71
C PHE A 131 1.32 14.14 10.22
N ALA A 132 0.18 13.46 10.43
CA ALA A 132 -1.00 14.08 11.01
C ALA A 132 -0.76 14.58 12.46
N VAL A 133 -0.02 13.80 13.27
CA VAL A 133 0.44 14.22 14.60
C VAL A 133 1.37 15.42 14.51
N LEU A 134 2.38 15.36 13.63
CA LEU A 134 3.32 16.45 13.44
C LEU A 134 2.62 17.76 13.04
N ARG A 135 1.62 17.67 12.15
CA ARG A 135 0.77 18.79 11.76
C ARG A 135 -0.01 19.37 12.95
N ARG A 136 -0.54 18.52 13.82
CA ARG A 136 -1.20 18.96 15.06
C ARG A 136 -0.24 19.66 16.00
N ASN A 137 0.96 19.11 16.19
CA ASN A 137 1.99 19.70 17.06
C ASN A 137 2.41 21.09 16.54
N LEU A 138 2.52 21.27 15.22
CA LEU A 138 2.74 22.58 14.61
C LEU A 138 1.58 23.57 14.87
N LYS A 139 0.33 23.13 14.79
CA LYS A 139 -0.84 23.97 15.14
C LYS A 139 -0.90 24.31 16.63
N GLN A 140 -0.47 23.40 17.50
CA GLN A 140 -0.37 23.68 18.94
C GLN A 140 0.73 24.70 19.20
N LEU A 141 1.88 24.56 18.54
CA LEU A 141 2.98 25.52 18.59
C LEU A 141 2.53 26.91 18.14
N ASP A 142 1.76 27.00 17.05
CA ASP A 142 1.14 28.25 16.57
C ASP A 142 0.28 28.90 17.66
N SER A 143 -0.67 28.14 18.23
CA SER A 143 -1.55 28.64 19.30
C SER A 143 -0.81 29.07 20.57
N TYR A 144 0.36 28.46 20.83
CA TYR A 144 1.22 28.85 21.96
C TYR A 144 1.96 30.15 21.64
N ILE A 145 2.53 30.26 20.45
CA ILE A 145 3.21 31.46 19.95
C ILE A 145 2.26 32.67 19.97
N ASP A 146 1.04 32.51 19.47
CA ASP A 146 0.01 33.56 19.47
C ASP A 146 -0.29 34.05 20.90
N ARG A 147 -0.35 33.13 21.88
CA ARG A 147 -0.54 33.51 23.29
C ARG A 147 0.66 34.29 23.83
N VAL A 148 1.88 33.87 23.52
CA VAL A 148 3.11 34.54 23.98
C VAL A 148 3.24 35.94 23.40
N ILE A 149 2.91 36.12 22.11
CA ILE A 149 2.93 37.43 21.44
C ILE A 149 1.93 38.41 22.08
N ASN A 150 0.74 37.92 22.45
CA ASN A 150 -0.33 38.75 23.01
C ASN A 150 -0.18 39.07 24.52
N LEU A 151 0.75 38.41 25.23
CA LEU A 151 1.00 38.68 26.65
C LEU A 151 1.85 39.95 26.83
N LYS A 152 1.40 40.87 27.70
CA LYS A 152 2.15 42.09 28.06
C LYS A 152 3.55 41.75 28.60
N PRO A 153 4.59 42.55 28.29
CA PRO A 153 5.97 42.18 28.55
C PRO A 153 6.32 42.32 30.03
N ASN A 154 6.14 41.23 30.79
CA ASN A 154 6.81 41.07 32.08
C ASN A 154 8.09 40.25 31.85
N SER A 155 9.25 40.87 32.09
CA SER A 155 10.56 40.43 31.60
C SER A 155 10.98 39.00 32.02
N LYS A 156 10.50 38.50 33.17
CA LYS A 156 10.81 37.14 33.66
C LYS A 156 10.07 36.01 32.95
N HIS A 157 8.88 36.26 32.39
CA HIS A 157 8.08 35.22 31.73
C HIS A 157 8.49 35.01 30.26
N ILE A 158 9.07 36.03 29.63
CA ILE A 158 9.47 35.99 28.22
C ILE A 158 10.57 34.94 27.97
N SER A 159 11.59 34.88 28.83
CA SER A 159 12.69 33.92 28.68
C SER A 159 12.24 32.46 28.88
N ALA A 160 11.33 32.21 29.83
CA ALA A 160 10.75 30.89 30.06
C ALA A 160 9.88 30.44 28.86
N ASN A 161 9.03 31.33 28.33
CA ASN A 161 8.18 31.03 27.18
C ASN A 161 9.00 30.76 25.91
N LEU A 162 10.09 31.51 25.68
CA LEU A 162 11.00 31.27 24.56
C LEU A 162 11.74 29.94 24.67
N TYR A 163 12.12 29.53 25.89
CA TYR A 163 12.71 28.22 26.14
C TYR A 163 11.71 27.09 25.81
N GLU A 164 10.45 27.25 26.21
CA GLU A 164 9.39 26.27 25.93
C GLU A 164 9.10 26.16 24.42
N ILE A 165 8.99 27.28 23.69
CA ILE A 165 8.87 27.31 22.23
C ILE A 165 10.02 26.53 21.59
N LYS A 166 11.26 26.81 22.02
CA LYS A 166 12.45 26.15 21.49
C LYS A 166 12.40 24.63 21.77
N SER A 167 11.99 24.23 22.96
CA SER A 167 11.87 22.81 23.32
C SER A 167 10.84 22.09 22.45
N GLN A 168 9.64 22.68 22.26
CA GLN A 168 8.59 22.12 21.41
C GLN A 168 9.03 22.04 19.94
N MET A 169 9.74 23.06 19.44
CA MET A 169 10.30 23.04 18.09
C MET A 169 11.33 21.95 17.90
N ILE A 170 12.26 21.76 18.86
CA ILE A 170 13.24 20.67 18.79
C ILE A 170 12.52 19.32 18.74
N HIS A 171 11.45 19.15 19.51
CA HIS A 171 10.64 17.94 19.47
C HIS A 171 9.98 17.72 18.09
N VAL A 172 9.35 18.75 17.53
CA VAL A 172 8.74 18.73 16.18
C VAL A 172 9.80 18.42 15.11
N ILE A 173 10.98 19.04 15.16
CA ILE A 173 12.05 18.83 14.19
C ILE A 173 12.56 17.38 14.27
N LYS A 174 12.82 16.87 15.47
CA LYS A 174 13.26 15.48 15.66
C LYS A 174 12.20 14.49 15.17
N HIS A 175 10.92 14.73 15.48
CA HIS A 175 9.82 13.90 14.99
C HIS A 175 9.75 13.92 13.46
N HIS A 176 9.83 15.10 12.83
CA HIS A 176 9.85 15.22 11.38
C HIS A 176 11.03 14.47 10.75
N GLN A 177 12.24 14.62 11.31
CA GLN A 177 13.44 13.91 10.83
C GLN A 177 13.29 12.40 10.89
N VAL A 178 12.75 11.87 12.00
CA VAL A 178 12.49 10.43 12.16
C VAL A 178 11.50 9.92 11.12
N VAL A 179 10.41 10.65 10.89
CA VAL A 179 9.38 10.26 9.90
C VAL A 179 9.95 10.30 8.48
N LEU A 180 10.72 11.34 8.14
CA LEU A 180 11.37 11.44 6.82
C LEU A 180 12.39 10.31 6.60
N TRP A 181 13.20 10.02 7.62
CA TRP A 181 14.13 8.89 7.57
C TRP A 181 13.41 7.55 7.38
N PHE A 182 12.26 7.39 8.04
CA PHE A 182 11.42 6.19 7.89
C PHE A 182 10.85 6.08 6.48
N CYS A 183 10.35 7.17 5.89
CA CYS A 183 9.92 7.22 4.48
C CYS A 183 11.05 6.80 3.53
N ASP A 184 12.25 7.36 3.71
CA ASP A 184 13.41 7.05 2.86
C ASP A 184 13.82 5.57 2.98
N ASN A 185 13.72 4.98 4.18
CA ASN A 185 13.98 3.56 4.38
C ASN A 185 12.90 2.67 3.79
N MET A 186 11.63 3.07 3.92
CA MET A 186 10.50 2.35 3.32
C MET A 186 10.66 2.31 1.79
N GLU A 187 11.00 3.45 1.16
CA GLU A 187 11.29 3.53 -0.27
C GLU A 187 12.46 2.62 -0.68
N LYS A 188 13.60 2.71 0.03
CA LYS A 188 14.78 1.87 -0.26
C LYS A 188 14.47 0.37 -0.19
N ASN A 189 13.64 -0.06 0.76
CA ASN A 189 13.33 -1.48 0.95
C ASN A 189 12.26 -2.00 -0.02
N PHE A 190 11.24 -1.20 -0.33
CA PHE A 190 10.06 -1.70 -1.04
C PHE A 190 9.95 -1.27 -2.50
N HIS A 191 10.73 -0.29 -2.99
CA HIS A 191 10.58 0.21 -4.36
C HIS A 191 10.68 -0.89 -5.44
N LEU A 192 11.60 -1.84 -5.29
CA LEU A 192 11.76 -2.95 -6.23
C LEU A 192 10.60 -3.95 -6.15
N MET A 193 10.09 -4.22 -4.94
CA MET A 193 8.94 -5.10 -4.76
C MET A 193 7.69 -4.51 -5.41
N LEU A 194 7.45 -3.21 -5.20
CA LEU A 194 6.34 -2.49 -5.81
C LEU A 194 6.47 -2.40 -7.33
N PHE A 195 7.69 -2.36 -7.85
CA PHE A 195 7.95 -2.46 -9.29
C PHE A 195 7.53 -3.82 -9.87
N LEU A 196 7.99 -4.91 -9.27
CA LEU A 196 7.62 -6.25 -9.70
C LEU A 196 6.11 -6.47 -9.61
N GLN A 197 5.49 -5.92 -8.57
CA GLN A 197 4.05 -5.96 -8.41
C GLN A 197 3.33 -5.18 -9.52
N ALA A 198 3.72 -3.94 -9.78
CA ALA A 198 3.11 -3.13 -10.83
C ALA A 198 3.26 -3.78 -12.22
N MET A 199 4.43 -4.34 -12.51
CA MET A 199 4.70 -5.09 -13.74
C MET A 199 3.82 -6.35 -13.85
N THR A 200 3.66 -7.08 -12.75
CA THR A 200 2.80 -8.28 -12.72
C THR A 200 1.35 -7.92 -12.95
N SER A 201 0.84 -6.88 -12.28
CA SER A 201 -0.51 -6.38 -12.50
C SER A 201 -0.72 -5.90 -13.94
N SER A 202 0.24 -5.17 -14.54
CA SER A 202 0.11 -4.72 -15.93
C SER A 202 0.07 -5.89 -16.92
N LEU A 203 0.93 -6.89 -16.75
CA LEU A 203 0.92 -8.10 -17.59
C LEU A 203 -0.40 -8.85 -17.44
N LEU A 204 -0.92 -8.99 -16.23
CA LEU A 204 -2.20 -9.64 -15.97
C LEU A 204 -3.35 -8.90 -16.66
N ILE A 205 -3.40 -7.56 -16.54
CA ILE A 205 -4.39 -6.74 -17.24
C ILE A 205 -4.32 -6.96 -18.76
N CYS A 206 -3.11 -6.94 -19.34
CA CYS A 206 -2.91 -7.19 -20.77
C CYS A 206 -3.35 -8.59 -21.19
N PHE A 207 -2.97 -9.64 -20.45
CA PHE A 207 -3.35 -11.02 -20.77
C PHE A 207 -4.86 -11.25 -20.68
N VAL A 208 -5.52 -10.72 -19.64
CA VAL A 208 -6.98 -10.81 -19.50
C VAL A 208 -7.66 -10.03 -20.61
N GLY A 209 -7.21 -8.81 -20.90
CA GLY A 209 -7.73 -7.99 -22.00
C GLY A 209 -7.65 -8.68 -23.35
N PHE A 210 -6.51 -9.32 -23.65
CA PHE A 210 -6.31 -10.08 -24.88
C PHE A 210 -7.20 -11.33 -24.97
N GLN A 211 -7.33 -12.11 -23.89
CA GLN A 211 -8.20 -13.29 -23.91
C GLN A 211 -9.68 -12.94 -24.11
N VAL A 212 -10.12 -11.82 -23.52
CA VAL A 212 -11.48 -11.31 -23.72
C VAL A 212 -11.66 -10.82 -25.15
N SER A 213 -10.72 -10.04 -25.70
CA SER A 213 -10.87 -9.47 -27.05
C SER A 213 -10.84 -10.55 -28.13
N ALA A 214 -9.96 -11.55 -28.02
CA ALA A 214 -9.84 -12.62 -28.99
C ALA A 214 -10.99 -13.65 -28.94
N THR A 215 -12.02 -13.43 -28.11
CA THR A 215 -13.17 -14.33 -27.87
C THR A 215 -12.79 -15.78 -27.59
N LEU A 216 -11.54 -16.03 -27.19
CA LEU A 216 -10.99 -17.36 -26.89
C LEU A 216 -11.50 -17.95 -25.57
N MET A 217 -12.35 -17.21 -24.84
CA MET A 217 -12.61 -17.48 -23.44
C MET A 217 -14.00 -18.06 -23.21
N GLU A 218 -14.02 -19.30 -22.74
CA GLU A 218 -15.19 -19.99 -22.22
C GLU A 218 -15.76 -19.25 -20.98
N GLN A 219 -17.08 -19.26 -20.78
CA GLN A 219 -17.74 -18.51 -19.71
C GLN A 219 -17.20 -18.84 -18.31
N SER A 220 -16.84 -20.12 -18.06
CA SER A 220 -16.24 -20.59 -16.83
C SER A 220 -14.86 -19.97 -16.56
N LYS A 221 -14.04 -19.84 -17.60
CA LYS A 221 -12.69 -19.24 -17.56
C LYS A 221 -12.75 -17.73 -17.36
N MET A 222 -13.74 -17.06 -17.94
CA MET A 222 -13.94 -15.63 -17.78
C MET A 222 -14.09 -15.20 -16.32
N ILE A 223 -14.88 -15.93 -15.53
CA ILE A 223 -15.08 -15.65 -14.09
C ILE A 223 -13.76 -15.75 -13.33
N LYS A 224 -12.93 -16.76 -13.66
CA LYS A 224 -11.58 -16.92 -13.09
C LYS A 224 -10.72 -15.70 -13.34
N PHE A 225 -10.58 -15.29 -14.61
CA PHE A 225 -9.71 -14.20 -14.99
C PHE A 225 -10.22 -12.85 -14.47
N ALA A 226 -11.53 -12.63 -14.45
CA ALA A 226 -12.14 -11.47 -13.83
C ALA A 226 -11.83 -11.38 -12.32
N SER A 227 -11.95 -12.49 -11.57
CA SER A 227 -11.62 -12.50 -10.14
C SER A 227 -10.14 -12.18 -9.87
N HIS A 228 -9.22 -12.67 -10.71
CA HIS A 228 -7.79 -12.36 -10.60
C HIS A 228 -7.49 -10.91 -10.96
N LEU A 229 -8.17 -10.37 -11.97
CA LEU A 229 -8.07 -8.96 -12.34
C LEU A 229 -8.52 -8.06 -11.19
N ILE A 230 -9.64 -8.38 -10.52
CA ILE A 230 -10.13 -7.63 -9.36
C ILE A 230 -9.08 -7.65 -8.24
N VAL A 231 -8.48 -8.80 -7.93
CA VAL A 231 -7.41 -8.88 -6.91
C VAL A 231 -6.20 -8.03 -7.32
N ALA A 232 -5.76 -8.10 -8.58
CA ALA A 232 -4.61 -7.33 -9.06
C ALA A 232 -4.85 -5.80 -8.99
N LEU A 233 -6.06 -5.35 -9.32
CA LEU A 233 -6.48 -3.96 -9.20
C LEU A 233 -6.59 -3.53 -7.73
N PHE A 234 -7.16 -4.37 -6.87
CA PHE A 234 -7.23 -4.11 -5.44
C PHE A 234 -5.82 -3.98 -4.84
N GLN A 235 -4.90 -4.86 -5.25
CA GLN A 235 -3.50 -4.83 -4.79
C GLN A 235 -2.77 -3.57 -5.26
N LEU A 236 -3.02 -3.06 -6.47
CA LEU A 236 -2.50 -1.74 -6.87
C LEU A 236 -3.10 -0.61 -6.03
N LEU A 237 -4.42 -0.64 -5.81
CA LEU A 237 -5.12 0.35 -4.98
C LEU A 237 -4.61 0.36 -3.53
N LEU A 238 -4.29 -0.81 -2.98
CA LEU A 238 -3.73 -1.01 -1.65
C LEU A 238 -2.44 -0.19 -1.43
N PHE A 239 -1.66 0.06 -2.48
CA PHE A 239 -0.44 0.86 -2.41
C PHE A 239 -0.65 2.31 -2.83
N CYS A 240 -1.38 2.54 -3.92
CA CYS A 240 -1.59 3.88 -4.46
C CYS A 240 -2.45 4.75 -3.54
N PHE A 241 -3.42 4.19 -2.82
CA PHE A 241 -4.26 4.96 -1.91
C PHE A 241 -3.50 5.47 -0.68
N PRO A 242 -2.79 4.62 0.11
CA PRO A 242 -1.95 5.13 1.19
C PRO A 242 -0.77 5.97 0.70
N GLY A 243 -0.23 5.70 -0.49
CA GLY A 243 0.85 6.49 -1.07
C GLY A 243 0.41 7.92 -1.45
N ASP A 244 -0.81 8.07 -1.97
CA ASP A 244 -1.41 9.39 -2.21
C ASP A 244 -1.63 10.15 -0.89
N MET A 245 -2.19 9.47 0.12
CA MET A 245 -2.34 10.05 1.46
C MET A 245 -1.00 10.47 2.07
N LEU A 246 0.06 9.67 1.91
CA LEU A 246 1.40 9.99 2.42
C LEU A 246 1.89 11.30 1.81
N MET A 247 1.75 11.45 0.49
CA MET A 247 2.16 12.65 -0.24
C MET A 247 1.39 13.89 0.26
N GLN A 248 0.06 13.77 0.40
CA GLN A 248 -0.78 14.86 0.90
C GLN A 248 -0.45 15.25 2.35
N GLN A 249 -0.33 14.27 3.25
CA GLN A 249 -0.01 14.53 4.66
C GLN A 249 1.39 15.14 4.81
N SER A 250 2.37 14.66 4.03
CA SER A 250 3.71 15.23 4.03
C SER A 250 3.73 16.71 3.57
N LEU A 251 2.96 17.07 2.54
CA LEU A 251 2.86 18.46 2.07
C LEU A 251 2.14 19.37 3.06
N SER A 252 1.17 18.83 3.81
CA SER A 252 0.40 19.58 4.79
C SER A 252 1.25 20.14 5.94
N ILE A 253 2.46 19.60 6.16
CA ILE A 253 3.44 20.12 7.12
C ILE A 253 3.91 21.50 6.70
N SER A 254 4.15 21.73 5.41
CA SER A 254 4.59 23.04 4.90
C SER A 254 3.53 24.10 5.12
N THR A 255 2.26 23.78 4.88
CA THR A 255 1.16 24.73 5.06
C THR A 255 0.91 25.02 6.53
N ALA A 256 0.99 24.00 7.40
CA ALA A 256 0.87 24.19 8.84
C ALA A 256 2.02 25.01 9.43
N ALA A 257 3.26 24.77 9.01
CA ALA A 257 4.41 25.56 9.47
C ALA A 257 4.37 27.00 8.94
N TYR A 258 3.91 27.21 7.70
CA TYR A 258 3.75 28.54 7.12
C TYR A 258 2.69 29.39 7.83
N ALA A 259 1.62 28.77 8.34
CA ALA A 259 0.54 29.44 9.04
C ALA A 259 0.99 30.08 10.38
N ILE A 260 2.11 29.63 10.94
CA ILE A 260 2.65 30.17 12.19
C ILE A 260 3.00 31.65 12.01
N GLN A 261 2.75 32.50 13.01
CA GLN A 261 3.18 33.91 13.01
C GLN A 261 4.71 34.08 13.21
N TRP A 262 5.52 33.30 12.49
CA TRP A 262 6.96 33.17 12.65
C TRP A 262 7.74 34.47 12.37
N PHE A 263 7.15 35.38 11.61
CA PHE A 263 7.74 36.68 11.28
C PHE A 263 7.80 37.65 12.48
N GLN A 264 7.04 37.38 13.55
CA GLN A 264 7.04 38.19 14.78
C GLN A 264 8.00 37.64 15.85
N LEU A 265 8.66 36.51 15.57
CA LEU A 265 9.53 35.81 16.52
C LEU A 265 11.00 36.22 16.38
N PRO A 266 11.84 35.97 17.41
CA PRO A 266 13.29 36.17 17.31
C PRO A 266 13.91 35.39 16.15
N SER A 267 15.03 35.89 15.62
CA SER A 267 15.72 35.33 14.44
C SER A 267 15.98 33.83 14.53
N PHE A 268 16.44 33.33 15.68
CA PHE A 268 16.75 31.90 15.84
C PHE A 268 15.51 30.99 15.69
N VAL A 269 14.31 31.45 16.06
CA VAL A 269 13.06 30.67 15.87
C VAL A 269 12.60 30.75 14.43
N LYS A 270 12.71 31.94 13.84
CA LYS A 270 12.37 32.20 12.45
C LYS A 270 13.13 31.28 11.49
N ASP A 271 14.45 31.18 11.68
CA ASP A 271 15.32 30.37 10.81
C ASP A 271 14.93 28.88 10.84
N GLU A 272 14.62 28.34 12.03
CA GLU A 272 14.20 26.96 12.21
C GLU A 272 12.84 26.66 11.55
N ILE A 273 11.86 27.56 11.68
CA ILE A 273 10.55 27.41 11.00
C ILE A 273 10.73 27.51 9.48
N CYS A 274 11.55 28.43 8.98
CA CYS A 274 11.89 28.51 7.57
C CYS A 274 12.52 27.20 7.06
N MET A 275 13.40 26.57 7.82
CA MET A 275 13.98 25.27 7.47
C MET A 275 12.92 24.15 7.41
N ILE A 276 11.96 24.12 8.34
CA ILE A 276 10.83 23.18 8.31
C ILE A 276 10.01 23.38 7.03
N ILE A 277 9.68 24.63 6.69
CA ILE A 277 8.91 24.97 5.47
C ILE A 277 9.68 24.51 4.23
N LEU A 278 10.95 24.92 4.08
CA LEU A 278 11.79 24.55 2.94
C LEU A 278 11.90 23.03 2.76
N ARG A 279 12.04 22.28 3.86
CA ARG A 279 12.11 20.82 3.78
C ARG A 279 10.77 20.19 3.43
N SER A 280 9.67 20.65 4.01
CA SER A 280 8.33 20.06 3.85
C SER A 280 7.66 20.35 2.51
N GLN A 281 8.15 21.36 1.76
CA GLN A 281 7.75 21.58 0.36
C GLN A 281 8.12 20.41 -0.57
N ARG A 282 9.05 19.54 -0.16
CA ARG A 282 9.38 18.30 -0.87
C ARG A 282 8.59 17.14 -0.25
N PRO A 283 7.53 16.64 -0.91
CA PRO A 283 6.71 15.55 -0.36
C PRO A 283 7.51 14.28 -0.17
N SER A 284 7.12 13.49 0.81
CA SER A 284 7.50 12.09 0.92
C SER A 284 6.55 11.25 0.06
N TYR A 285 7.09 10.38 -0.78
CA TYR A 285 6.33 9.46 -1.61
C TYR A 285 7.11 8.15 -1.78
N ILE A 286 6.40 7.10 -2.20
CA ILE A 286 6.99 5.82 -2.54
C ILE A 286 6.90 5.62 -4.05
N THR A 287 7.91 4.98 -4.64
CA THR A 287 7.92 4.64 -6.06
C THR A 287 7.96 3.14 -6.31
N ALA A 288 7.45 2.73 -7.47
CA ALA A 288 7.75 1.45 -8.08
C ALA A 288 9.00 1.62 -8.94
N GLY A 289 10.13 1.10 -8.46
CA GLY A 289 11.37 0.99 -9.22
C GLY A 289 12.00 2.32 -9.60
N LYS A 290 11.69 3.42 -8.91
CA LYS A 290 12.08 4.80 -9.25
C LYS A 290 11.55 5.32 -10.59
N LEU A 291 10.63 4.58 -11.22
CA LEU A 291 10.02 4.93 -12.49
C LEU A 291 8.62 5.49 -12.30
N TYR A 292 7.90 5.01 -11.28
CA TYR A 292 6.49 5.31 -11.11
C TYR A 292 6.16 5.68 -9.67
N ILE A 293 5.54 6.84 -9.45
CA ILE A 293 5.10 7.22 -8.10
C ILE A 293 3.82 6.47 -7.77
N MET A 294 3.76 5.83 -6.60
CA MET A 294 2.59 5.06 -6.14
C MET A 294 1.54 6.00 -5.54
N HIS A 295 0.74 6.63 -6.40
CA HIS A 295 -0.34 7.55 -6.00
C HIS A 295 -1.58 7.37 -6.90
N LEU A 296 -2.69 7.98 -6.52
CA LEU A 296 -4.00 7.65 -7.11
C LEU A 296 -4.16 8.15 -8.55
N GLU A 297 -3.62 9.33 -8.88
CA GLU A 297 -3.61 9.86 -10.25
C GLU A 297 -2.96 8.87 -11.21
N ASN A 298 -1.76 8.40 -10.85
CA ASN A 298 -1.07 7.35 -11.55
C ASN A 298 -1.88 6.04 -11.66
N PHE A 299 -2.55 5.59 -10.61
CA PHE A 299 -3.45 4.42 -10.70
C PHE A 299 -4.56 4.62 -11.75
N THR A 300 -5.19 5.80 -11.78
CA THR A 300 -6.23 6.12 -12.76
C THR A 300 -5.69 6.19 -14.19
N THR A 301 -4.47 6.70 -14.39
CA THR A 301 -3.81 6.70 -15.71
C THR A 301 -3.56 5.27 -16.21
N ILE A 302 -3.14 4.34 -15.35
CA ILE A 302 -2.98 2.92 -15.72
C ILE A 302 -4.33 2.31 -16.15
N LEU A 303 -5.39 2.55 -15.37
CA LEU A 303 -6.72 2.04 -15.72
C LEU A 303 -7.25 2.61 -17.03
N SER A 304 -7.13 3.93 -17.21
CA SER A 304 -7.59 4.62 -18.41
C SER A 304 -6.84 4.11 -19.66
N THR A 305 -5.51 4.04 -19.60
CA THR A 305 -4.69 3.52 -20.72
C THR A 305 -5.01 2.06 -21.03
N ALA A 306 -5.13 1.20 -20.02
CA ALA A 306 -5.52 -0.19 -20.22
C ALA A 306 -6.91 -0.32 -20.88
N PHE A 307 -7.87 0.48 -20.44
CA PHE A 307 -9.21 0.50 -21.03
C PHE A 307 -9.21 1.02 -22.48
N SER A 308 -8.45 2.07 -22.78
CA SER A 308 -8.27 2.58 -24.15
C SER A 308 -7.66 1.53 -25.07
N TYR A 309 -6.61 0.84 -24.64
CA TYR A 309 -6.01 -0.25 -25.42
C TYR A 309 -6.98 -1.42 -25.62
N PHE A 310 -7.75 -1.76 -24.60
CA PHE A 310 -8.77 -2.80 -24.70
C PHE A 310 -9.85 -2.43 -25.73
N MET A 311 -10.37 -1.20 -25.70
CA MET A 311 -11.35 -0.72 -26.68
C MET A 311 -10.79 -0.71 -28.10
N MET A 312 -9.53 -0.31 -28.28
CA MET A 312 -8.84 -0.35 -29.58
C MET A 312 -8.68 -1.78 -30.10
N LEU A 313 -8.34 -2.75 -29.23
CA LEU A 313 -8.27 -4.16 -29.62
C LEU A 313 -9.64 -4.71 -30.01
N GLN A 314 -10.70 -4.32 -29.30
CA GLN A 314 -12.07 -4.69 -29.67
C GLN A 314 -12.47 -4.11 -31.02
N SER A 315 -12.14 -2.85 -31.32
CA SER A 315 -12.49 -2.28 -32.62
C SER A 315 -11.83 -3.04 -33.77
N PHE A 316 -10.55 -3.40 -33.65
CA PHE A 316 -9.86 -4.20 -34.67
C PHE A 316 -10.48 -5.59 -34.85
N ASN A 317 -10.88 -6.25 -33.76
CA ASN A 317 -11.54 -7.56 -33.83
C ASN A 317 -12.99 -7.49 -34.32
N SER A 318 -13.65 -6.32 -34.22
CA SER A 318 -15.00 -6.14 -34.75
C SER A 318 -15.04 -5.84 -36.25
N GLU A 319 -13.92 -5.39 -36.81
CA GLU A 319 -13.76 -5.08 -38.25
C GLU A 319 -13.25 -6.29 -39.06
N SER A 320 -12.84 -7.38 -38.41
CA SER A 320 -12.40 -8.66 -39.02
C SER A 320 -13.51 -9.71 -39.02
#